data_AF-A0A8B7BL77-F1
#
_entry.id   AF-A0A8B7BL77-F1
#
_cell.length_a   1.000
_cell.length_b   1.000
_cell.length_c   1.000
_cell.angle_alpha   90.00
_cell.angle_beta   90.00
_cell.angle_gamma   90.00
#
_symmetry.space_group_name_H-M   'P 1'
#
loop_
_entity.id
_entity.type
_entity.pdbx_description
1 polymer ?
#
loop_
_entity_poly.entity_id
_entity_poly.type
_entity_poly.pdbx_seq_one_letter_code
_entity_poly.pdbx_strand_id
1 'polypeptide(L)'
;MATAAAISSLLLLLLPSLFIPICGLPDAKTEAQFAKRAHMKLKQKVSHLHFYFHDVVSGRNATAVRVTDPVTDSPSAFGMITMMDDLLTLGPEPTSRPVGRAQGMYASASQQELGFLMAMNLVFTEGKYNGSVLTVLGRNPPFHQVREMPVVGGSGLFRFARGFAQAQTHWLDMKSGDAVVEYSVYAMHY
;
A
#
# COMPACT_ATOMS: atom_id res chain seq x y z
N MET A 1 -52.07 -11.31 63.94
CA MET A 1 -52.20 -10.45 62.74
C MET A 1 -51.44 -9.15 62.99
N ALA A 2 -50.24 -9.01 62.42
CA ALA A 2 -49.57 -7.75 62.08
C ALA A 2 -48.12 -8.05 61.60
N THR A 3 -47.89 -7.77 60.31
CA THR A 3 -46.66 -7.24 59.67
C THR A 3 -45.27 -7.69 60.14
N ALA A 4 -44.58 -8.48 59.30
CA ALA A 4 -43.13 -8.63 59.29
C ALA A 4 -42.52 -7.74 58.19
N ALA A 5 -41.61 -6.87 58.60
CA ALA A 5 -40.83 -5.98 57.74
C ALA A 5 -39.43 -6.56 57.49
N ALA A 6 -38.94 -6.33 56.27
CA ALA A 6 -37.55 -6.14 55.83
C ALA A 6 -36.43 -7.04 56.41
N ILE A 7 -35.73 -7.75 55.51
CA ILE A 7 -34.43 -7.30 54.94
C ILE A 7 -34.11 -8.30 53.81
N SER A 8 -34.23 -7.82 52.58
CA SER A 8 -33.72 -8.46 51.36
C SER A 8 -32.54 -7.63 50.89
N SER A 9 -31.53 -8.30 50.32
CA SER A 9 -30.36 -7.73 49.62
C SER A 9 -29.11 -7.51 50.47
N LEU A 10 -28.43 -8.59 50.84
CA LEU A 10 -26.98 -8.57 51.00
C LEU A 10 -26.36 -9.95 50.77
N LEU A 11 -26.49 -10.50 49.56
CA LEU A 11 -25.74 -11.71 49.19
C LEU A 11 -25.55 -11.85 47.66
N LEU A 12 -25.03 -10.83 46.98
CA LEU A 12 -24.61 -10.99 45.57
C LEU A 12 -23.47 -10.04 45.16
N LEU A 13 -22.43 -9.93 46.01
CA LEU A 13 -21.16 -9.28 45.68
C LEU A 13 -20.00 -10.31 45.73
N LEU A 14 -20.18 -11.44 45.03
CA LEU A 14 -19.08 -12.35 44.69
C LEU A 14 -18.66 -12.08 43.24
N LEU A 15 -17.64 -11.22 43.14
CA LEU A 15 -16.68 -11.00 42.05
C LEU A 15 -16.75 -12.04 40.90
N PRO A 16 -16.90 -11.64 39.62
CA PRO A 16 -16.31 -12.41 38.56
C PRO A 16 -14.80 -12.19 38.64
N SER A 17 -14.12 -13.07 39.38
CA SER A 17 -12.68 -13.25 39.30
C SER A 17 -12.30 -13.59 37.86
N LEU A 18 -11.76 -12.59 37.16
CA LEU A 18 -10.57 -12.70 36.32
C LEU A 18 -10.42 -14.00 35.51
N PHE A 19 -11.33 -14.29 34.59
CA PHE A 19 -10.99 -15.16 33.45
C PHE A 19 -10.30 -14.31 32.39
N ILE A 20 -9.05 -13.96 32.65
CA ILE A 20 -8.12 -13.67 31.55
C ILE A 20 -7.90 -15.03 30.89
N PRO A 21 -8.27 -15.24 29.62
CA PRO A 21 -7.84 -16.44 28.92
C PRO A 21 -6.32 -16.40 28.96
N ILE A 22 -5.71 -17.31 29.72
CA ILE A 22 -4.27 -17.54 29.65
C ILE A 22 -4.05 -17.90 28.19
N CYS A 23 -3.55 -16.93 27.43
CA CYS A 23 -2.97 -17.17 26.13
C CYS A 23 -1.84 -18.15 26.42
N GLY A 24 -2.10 -19.45 26.22
CA GLY A 24 -1.16 -20.50 26.57
C GLY A 24 0.16 -20.17 25.90
N LEU A 25 1.21 -20.02 26.72
CA LEU A 25 2.56 -19.92 26.19
C LEU A 25 2.74 -21.13 25.26
N PRO A 26 3.18 -20.92 24.00
CA PRO A 26 3.33 -22.02 23.06
C PRO A 26 4.20 -23.11 23.70
N ASP A 27 3.74 -24.36 23.68
CA ASP A 27 4.54 -25.49 24.17
C ASP A 27 5.93 -25.45 23.50
N ALA A 28 6.98 -25.81 24.23
CA ALA A 28 8.36 -25.83 23.76
C ALA A 28 8.52 -26.56 22.41
N LYS A 29 7.66 -27.54 22.12
CA LYS A 29 7.58 -28.19 20.80
C LYS A 29 7.13 -27.23 19.68
N THR A 30 6.13 -26.41 19.96
CA THR A 30 5.62 -25.36 19.06
C THR A 30 6.66 -24.27 18.86
N GLU A 31 7.30 -23.80 19.94
CA GLU A 31 8.42 -22.85 19.86
C GLU A 31 9.60 -23.42 19.06
N ALA A 32 10.00 -24.67 19.31
CA ALA A 32 11.06 -25.33 18.57
C ALA A 32 10.70 -25.52 17.09
N GLN A 33 9.43 -25.78 16.77
CA GLN A 33 8.95 -25.90 15.40
C GLN A 33 8.91 -24.54 14.69
N PHE A 34 8.56 -23.46 15.40
CA PHE A 34 8.70 -22.09 14.94
C PHE A 34 10.16 -21.69 14.75
N ALA A 35 11.06 -22.04 15.69
CA ALA A 35 12.49 -21.78 15.60
C ALA A 35 13.15 -22.58 14.45
N LYS A 36 12.68 -23.80 14.19
CA LYS A 36 13.10 -24.63 13.05
C LYS A 36 12.59 -24.07 11.72
N ARG A 37 11.38 -23.47 11.69
CA ARG A 37 10.89 -22.69 10.55
C ARG A 37 11.60 -21.33 10.41
N ALA A 38 12.04 -20.72 11.50
CA ALA A 38 12.84 -19.51 11.51
C ALA A 38 14.25 -19.75 10.94
N HIS A 39 14.75 -20.99 11.03
CA HIS A 39 15.95 -21.46 10.32
C HIS A 39 15.71 -21.78 8.84
N MET A 40 14.75 -21.13 8.17
CA MET A 40 14.76 -21.09 6.71
C MET A 40 16.03 -20.38 6.26
N LYS A 41 16.89 -21.08 5.50
CA LYS A 41 18.03 -20.45 4.80
C LYS A 41 17.48 -19.54 3.70
N LEU A 42 17.07 -18.34 4.07
CA LEU A 42 16.61 -17.31 3.15
C LEU A 42 17.81 -16.76 2.38
N LYS A 43 17.88 -17.04 1.08
CA LYS A 43 18.93 -16.49 0.21
C LYS A 43 18.46 -15.14 -0.32
N GLN A 44 19.07 -14.06 0.15
CA GLN A 44 18.72 -12.72 -0.33
C GLN A 44 18.94 -12.62 -1.85
N LYS A 45 17.98 -11.99 -2.53
CA LYS A 45 17.97 -11.66 -3.94
C LYS A 45 17.77 -10.15 -4.10
N VAL A 46 18.30 -9.61 -5.19
CA VAL A 46 18.00 -8.24 -5.64
C VAL A 46 17.30 -8.35 -6.99
N SER A 47 16.21 -7.61 -7.16
CA SER A 47 15.50 -7.51 -8.44
C SER A 47 15.41 -6.06 -8.85
N HIS A 48 15.81 -5.81 -10.10
CA HIS A 48 15.55 -4.57 -10.80
C HIS A 48 14.37 -4.80 -11.73
N LEU A 49 13.34 -3.96 -11.62
CA LEU A 49 12.16 -3.97 -12.47
C LEU A 49 12.05 -2.62 -13.17
N HIS A 50 11.71 -2.65 -14.45
CA HIS A 50 11.53 -1.45 -15.26
C HIS A 50 10.23 -1.58 -16.04
N PHE A 51 9.40 -0.53 -16.00
CA PHE A 51 8.08 -0.49 -16.63
C PHE A 51 7.55 0.96 -16.69
N TYR A 52 6.45 1.15 -17.41
CA TYR A 52 5.72 2.41 -17.55
C TYR A 52 4.36 2.30 -16.88
N PHE A 53 4.03 3.31 -16.09
CA PHE A 53 2.77 3.50 -15.37
C PHE A 53 1.91 4.50 -16.14
N HIS A 54 0.64 4.16 -16.35
CA HIS A 54 -0.31 4.93 -17.18
C HIS A 54 -1.49 5.42 -16.33
N ASP A 55 -1.42 6.67 -15.87
CA ASP A 55 -2.50 7.34 -15.16
C ASP A 55 -3.47 7.95 -16.17
N VAL A 56 -4.70 7.43 -16.22
CA VAL A 56 -5.73 7.92 -17.13
C VAL A 56 -6.88 8.46 -16.29
N VAL A 57 -6.92 9.78 -16.17
CA VAL A 57 -7.93 10.52 -15.40
C VAL A 57 -9.10 10.91 -16.30
N SER A 58 -8.86 11.06 -17.59
CA SER A 58 -9.84 11.55 -18.56
C SER A 58 -10.55 10.47 -19.37
N GLY A 59 -11.63 10.86 -20.04
CA GLY A 59 -12.37 10.01 -20.96
C GLY A 59 -13.26 8.96 -20.28
N ARG A 60 -13.87 8.10 -21.11
CA ARG A 60 -14.85 7.09 -20.64
C ARG A 60 -14.19 5.85 -20.01
N ASN A 61 -12.91 5.65 -20.27
CA ASN A 61 -12.13 4.49 -19.80
C ASN A 61 -11.08 4.93 -18.77
N ALA A 62 -11.39 5.96 -17.97
CA ALA A 62 -10.50 6.43 -16.92
C ALA A 62 -10.17 5.29 -15.95
N THR A 63 -8.89 5.16 -15.61
CA THR A 63 -8.36 4.21 -14.62
C THR A 63 -8.09 4.86 -13.27
N ALA A 64 -8.15 6.19 -13.23
CA ALA A 64 -8.03 6.99 -12.03
C ALA A 64 -9.24 7.92 -11.84
N VAL A 65 -9.74 7.98 -10.62
CA VAL A 65 -10.97 8.70 -10.25
C VAL A 65 -10.69 9.57 -9.03
N ARG A 66 -10.94 10.88 -9.18
CA ARG A 66 -10.88 11.82 -8.07
C ARG A 66 -12.00 11.53 -7.07
N VAL A 67 -11.62 11.27 -5.83
CA VAL A 67 -12.54 10.99 -4.70
C VAL A 67 -12.83 12.26 -3.91
N THR A 68 -11.84 13.13 -3.77
CA THR A 68 -12.00 14.43 -3.12
C THR A 68 -11.43 15.54 -4.00
N ASP A 69 -12.12 16.67 -4.00
CA ASP A 69 -11.61 17.89 -4.61
C ASP A 69 -10.57 18.56 -3.70
N PRO A 70 -9.64 19.36 -4.28
CA PRO A 70 -8.74 20.17 -3.50
C PRO A 70 -9.51 21.21 -2.65
N VAL A 71 -8.87 21.70 -1.59
CA VAL A 71 -9.40 22.85 -0.86
C VAL A 71 -9.44 24.10 -1.74
N THR A 72 -10.38 25.00 -1.49
CA THR A 72 -10.54 26.26 -2.24
C THR A 72 -9.23 27.05 -2.25
N ASP A 73 -8.93 27.68 -3.39
CA ASP A 73 -7.74 28.52 -3.60
C ASP A 73 -6.40 27.80 -3.33
N SER A 74 -6.33 26.50 -3.61
CA SER A 74 -5.10 25.72 -3.45
C SER A 74 -4.29 25.60 -4.76
N PRO A 75 -3.16 26.33 -4.91
CA PRO A 75 -2.30 26.20 -6.09
C PRO A 75 -1.60 24.84 -6.17
N SER A 76 -1.45 24.13 -5.05
CA SER A 76 -0.90 22.78 -4.99
C SER A 76 -1.94 21.67 -5.12
N ALA A 77 -3.22 22.02 -5.29
CA ALA A 77 -4.35 21.10 -5.20
C ALA A 77 -4.42 20.31 -3.88
N PHE A 78 -3.93 20.88 -2.78
CA PHE A 78 -3.90 20.26 -1.45
C PHE A 78 -5.27 19.71 -1.04
N GLY A 79 -5.30 18.48 -0.53
CA GLY A 79 -6.52 17.80 -0.10
C GLY A 79 -7.23 17.00 -1.19
N MET A 80 -6.79 17.12 -2.45
CA MET A 80 -7.25 16.24 -3.53
C MET A 80 -6.77 14.80 -3.29
N ILE A 81 -7.66 13.82 -3.45
CA ILE A 81 -7.37 12.38 -3.39
C ILE A 81 -7.91 11.73 -4.66
N THR A 82 -7.10 10.88 -5.28
CA THR A 82 -7.45 10.08 -6.45
C THR A 82 -7.23 8.61 -6.15
N MET A 83 -8.23 7.77 -6.43
CA MET A 83 -8.11 6.31 -6.45
C MET A 83 -7.71 5.87 -7.85
N MET A 84 -6.82 4.88 -7.94
CA MET A 84 -6.26 4.42 -9.22
C MET A 84 -6.19 2.90 -9.30
N ASP A 85 -6.43 2.39 -10.51
CA ASP A 85 -6.13 1.03 -10.97
C ASP A 85 -5.45 1.11 -12.34
N ASP A 86 -4.20 1.58 -12.35
CA ASP A 86 -3.48 2.01 -13.54
C ASP A 86 -2.69 0.89 -14.19
N LEU A 87 -2.53 0.97 -15.51
CA LEU A 87 -1.85 -0.06 -16.28
C LEU A 87 -0.32 0.06 -16.10
N LEU A 88 0.35 -1.08 -15.99
CA LEU A 88 1.81 -1.16 -16.10
C LEU A 88 2.20 -1.89 -17.40
N THR A 89 3.09 -1.30 -18.21
CA THR A 89 3.57 -1.89 -19.48
C THR A 89 5.10 -1.88 -19.59
N LEU A 90 5.66 -2.64 -20.54
CA LEU A 90 7.11 -2.63 -20.81
C LEU A 90 7.61 -1.40 -21.57
N GLY A 91 6.74 -0.69 -22.29
CA GLY A 91 7.06 0.50 -23.08
C GLY A 91 6.06 1.62 -22.85
N PRO A 92 6.39 2.87 -23.23
CA PRO A 92 5.57 4.05 -22.92
C PRO A 92 4.24 4.08 -23.65
N GLU A 93 4.07 3.31 -24.72
CA GLU A 93 2.80 3.19 -25.44
C GLU A 93 1.82 2.31 -24.66
N PRO A 94 0.53 2.69 -24.53
CA PRO A 94 -0.47 1.89 -23.81
C PRO A 94 -0.76 0.55 -24.50
N THR A 95 -0.41 0.41 -25.78
CA THR A 95 -0.49 -0.85 -26.53
C THR A 95 0.70 -1.77 -26.31
N SER A 96 1.73 -1.32 -25.58
CA SER A 96 2.88 -2.14 -25.21
C SER A 96 2.46 -3.30 -24.30
N ARG A 97 3.33 -4.31 -24.18
CA ARG A 97 3.04 -5.51 -23.41
C ARG A 97 2.69 -5.14 -21.96
N PRO A 98 1.48 -5.50 -21.47
CA PRO A 98 1.11 -5.28 -20.08
C PRO A 98 1.93 -6.22 -19.18
N VAL A 99 2.27 -5.75 -17.97
CA VAL A 99 3.03 -6.52 -16.98
C VAL A 99 2.39 -6.55 -15.58
N GLY A 100 1.39 -5.71 -15.37
CA GLY A 100 0.71 -5.60 -14.09
C GLY A 100 -0.17 -4.37 -14.01
N ARG A 101 -0.56 -4.04 -12.78
CA ARG A 101 -1.34 -2.85 -12.45
C ARG A 101 -0.78 -2.15 -11.22
N ALA A 102 -0.95 -0.83 -11.15
CA ALA A 102 -0.72 -0.05 -9.95
C ALA A 102 -2.06 0.30 -9.32
N GLN A 103 -2.30 -0.23 -8.12
CA GLN A 103 -3.58 -0.15 -7.43
C GLN A 103 -3.43 0.55 -6.09
N GLY A 104 -4.23 1.58 -5.86
CA GLY A 104 -4.19 2.34 -4.60
C GLY A 104 -4.71 3.74 -4.76
N MET A 105 -4.03 4.69 -4.13
CA MET A 105 -4.38 6.11 -4.20
C MET A 105 -3.16 7.00 -4.24
N TYR A 106 -3.36 8.21 -4.74
CA TYR A 106 -2.47 9.33 -4.50
C TYR A 106 -3.25 10.53 -3.98
N ALA A 107 -2.61 11.31 -3.12
CA ALA A 107 -3.22 12.48 -2.51
C ALA A 107 -2.28 13.68 -2.61
N SER A 108 -2.78 14.84 -3.02
CA SER A 108 -1.98 16.07 -2.94
C SER A 108 -1.83 16.48 -1.47
N ALA A 109 -0.63 16.26 -0.95
CA ALA A 109 -0.31 16.33 0.47
C ALA A 109 0.65 17.48 0.81
N SER A 110 1.08 18.27 -0.18
CA SER A 110 1.91 19.47 0.02
C SER A 110 1.08 20.74 -0.15
N GLN A 111 1.34 21.74 0.69
CA GLN A 111 0.72 23.07 0.59
C GLN A 111 1.54 24.03 -0.29
N GLN A 112 2.82 23.74 -0.52
CA GLN A 112 3.75 24.65 -1.19
C GLN A 112 3.89 24.37 -2.68
N GLU A 113 3.79 23.11 -3.08
CA GLU A 113 3.89 22.67 -4.48
C GLU A 113 2.96 21.49 -4.73
N LEU A 114 2.68 21.18 -6.00
CA LEU A 114 1.99 19.95 -6.35
C LEU A 114 2.87 18.76 -5.94
N GLY A 115 2.50 18.09 -4.86
CA GLY A 115 3.27 17.02 -4.25
C GLY A 115 2.37 15.93 -3.75
N PHE A 116 2.40 14.78 -4.41
CA PHE A 116 1.55 13.66 -4.05
C PHE A 116 2.17 12.82 -2.93
N LEU A 117 1.33 12.26 -2.06
CA LEU A 117 1.61 11.04 -1.32
C LEU A 117 1.07 9.87 -2.14
N MET A 118 1.95 8.99 -2.60
CA MET A 118 1.58 7.73 -3.25
C MET A 118 1.40 6.67 -2.16
N ALA A 119 0.26 5.98 -2.16
CA ALA A 119 0.01 4.81 -1.33
C ALA A 119 -0.58 3.71 -2.22
N MET A 120 0.29 2.83 -2.72
CA MET A 120 -0.08 1.92 -3.81
C MET A 120 0.62 0.57 -3.76
N ASN A 121 0.01 -0.38 -4.44
CA ASN A 121 0.53 -1.71 -4.72
C ASN A 121 0.82 -1.85 -6.21
N LEU A 122 2.03 -2.29 -6.53
CA LEU A 122 2.42 -2.74 -7.87
C LEU A 122 2.11 -4.24 -7.96
N VAL A 123 1.00 -4.58 -8.60
CA VAL A 123 0.48 -5.95 -8.74
C VAL A 123 0.94 -6.52 -10.07
N PHE A 124 1.92 -7.44 -10.03
CA PHE A 124 2.46 -8.05 -11.24
C PHE A 124 1.61 -9.25 -11.68
N THR A 125 1.28 -9.31 -12.96
CA THR A 125 0.37 -10.34 -13.52
C THR A 125 1.04 -11.21 -14.59
N GLU A 126 2.31 -10.96 -14.88
CA GLU A 126 3.03 -11.56 -16.00
C GLU A 126 4.42 -12.07 -15.62
N GLY A 127 4.91 -13.02 -16.41
CA GLY A 127 6.27 -13.56 -16.30
C GLY A 127 6.59 -14.14 -14.92
N LYS A 128 7.86 -14.01 -14.51
CA LYS A 128 8.34 -14.62 -13.26
C LYS A 128 7.71 -14.03 -11.99
N TYR A 129 7.12 -12.83 -12.06
CA TYR A 129 6.58 -12.13 -10.89
C TYR A 129 5.06 -12.21 -10.79
N ASN A 130 4.40 -12.95 -11.69
CA ASN A 130 2.95 -13.10 -11.70
C ASN A 130 2.41 -13.49 -10.30
N GLY A 131 1.41 -12.74 -9.83
CA GLY A 131 0.77 -12.92 -8.53
C GLY A 131 1.55 -12.33 -7.35
N SER A 132 2.70 -11.70 -7.60
CA SER A 132 3.49 -11.01 -6.56
C SER A 132 3.20 -9.52 -6.54
N VAL A 133 3.41 -8.89 -5.39
CA VAL A 133 3.11 -7.47 -5.18
C VAL A 133 4.29 -6.77 -4.53
N LEU A 134 4.58 -5.54 -4.95
CA LEU A 134 5.40 -4.59 -4.19
C LEU A 134 4.54 -3.44 -3.68
N THR A 135 4.73 -3.01 -2.43
CA THR A 135 4.00 -1.88 -1.85
C THR A 135 4.91 -0.65 -1.82
N VAL A 136 4.42 0.45 -2.36
CA VAL A 136 5.10 1.75 -2.41
C VAL A 136 4.32 2.75 -1.58
N LEU A 137 5.02 3.43 -0.67
CA LEU A 137 4.48 4.51 0.15
C LEU A 137 5.50 5.65 0.20
N GLY A 138 5.22 6.78 -0.47
CA GLY A 138 6.22 7.84 -0.58
C GLY A 138 5.73 9.13 -1.22
N ARG A 139 6.56 10.17 -1.12
CA ARG A 139 6.31 11.49 -1.70
C ARG A 139 6.67 11.52 -3.19
N ASN A 140 5.81 12.09 -4.02
CA ASN A 140 5.94 12.14 -5.47
C ASN A 140 5.56 13.53 -6.02
N PRO A 141 6.52 14.48 -6.09
CA PRO A 141 6.34 15.78 -6.75
C PRO A 141 6.55 15.63 -8.27
N PRO A 142 5.50 15.57 -9.12
CA PRO A 142 5.61 15.12 -10.52
C PRO A 142 6.51 15.96 -11.42
N PHE A 143 6.82 17.21 -11.04
CA PHE A 143 7.70 18.10 -11.79
C PHE A 143 9.19 17.94 -11.45
N HIS A 144 9.54 17.15 -10.43
CA HIS A 144 10.93 16.80 -10.18
C HIS A 144 11.40 15.76 -11.20
N GLN A 145 12.64 15.93 -11.67
CA GLN A 145 13.22 15.10 -12.74
C GLN A 145 13.26 13.61 -12.38
N VAL A 146 13.70 13.27 -11.17
CA VAL A 146 13.71 11.90 -10.63
C VAL A 146 13.16 11.94 -9.21
N ARG A 147 12.24 11.04 -8.90
CA ARG A 147 11.52 10.97 -7.62
C ARG A 147 11.74 9.59 -7.03
N GLU A 148 12.25 9.54 -5.81
CA GLU A 148 12.48 8.29 -5.11
C GLU A 148 11.37 8.03 -4.08
N MET A 149 10.78 6.84 -4.13
CA MET A 149 9.76 6.40 -3.19
C MET A 149 10.15 5.05 -2.58
N PRO A 150 10.01 4.89 -1.25
CA PRO A 150 10.31 3.62 -0.59
C PRO A 150 9.41 2.48 -1.06
N VAL A 151 10.02 1.32 -1.31
CA VAL A 151 9.34 0.03 -1.30
C VAL A 151 9.30 -0.44 0.15
N VAL A 152 8.12 -0.41 0.75
CA VAL A 152 7.92 -0.68 2.18
C VAL A 152 7.53 -2.13 2.48
N GLY A 153 7.27 -2.93 1.45
CA GLY A 153 6.89 -4.32 1.61
C GLY A 153 6.56 -5.00 0.29
N GLY A 154 6.11 -6.25 0.39
CA GLY A 154 5.64 -7.03 -0.75
C GLY A 154 5.06 -8.39 -0.35
N SER A 155 4.41 -9.03 -1.32
CA SER A 155 3.81 -10.36 -1.18
C SER A 155 4.26 -11.29 -2.32
N GLY A 156 3.93 -12.58 -2.22
CA GLY A 156 4.40 -13.57 -3.17
C GLY A 156 5.92 -13.70 -3.14
N LEU A 157 6.57 -13.59 -4.31
CA LEU A 157 8.03 -13.60 -4.44
C LEU A 157 8.71 -12.41 -3.77
N PHE A 158 7.97 -11.33 -3.51
CA PHE A 158 8.49 -10.14 -2.84
C PHE A 158 8.21 -10.14 -1.34
N ARG A 159 8.04 -11.32 -0.72
CA ARG A 159 7.93 -11.41 0.74
C ARG A 159 9.19 -10.86 1.40
N PHE A 160 9.01 -10.06 2.44
CA PHE A 160 10.07 -9.32 3.13
C PHE A 160 10.79 -8.30 2.23
N ALA A 161 10.15 -7.85 1.14
CA ALA A 161 10.75 -6.88 0.25
C ALA A 161 11.00 -5.54 0.94
N ARG A 162 12.17 -4.96 0.64
CA ARG A 162 12.52 -3.57 0.96
C ARG A 162 13.35 -3.00 -0.19
N GLY A 163 13.29 -1.69 -0.37
CA GLY A 163 14.08 -1.02 -1.41
C GLY A 163 13.47 0.32 -1.79
N PHE A 164 13.59 0.68 -3.07
CA PHE A 164 13.11 1.97 -3.57
C PHE A 164 12.64 1.87 -5.02
N ALA A 165 11.76 2.77 -5.39
CA ALA A 165 11.29 3.02 -6.75
C ALA A 165 11.74 4.42 -7.16
N GLN A 166 12.36 4.54 -8.33
CA GLN A 166 12.62 5.81 -9.00
C GLN A 166 11.58 6.00 -10.08
N ALA A 167 10.95 7.17 -10.09
CA ALA A 167 9.94 7.55 -11.06
C ALA A 167 10.38 8.81 -11.83
N GLN A 168 10.18 8.80 -13.14
CA GLN A 168 10.41 9.92 -14.04
C GLN A 168 9.18 10.14 -14.93
N THR A 169 8.71 11.38 -15.04
CA THR A 169 7.55 11.70 -15.87
C THR A 169 7.97 11.64 -17.34
N HIS A 170 7.41 10.70 -18.10
CA HIS A 170 7.69 10.53 -19.52
C HIS A 170 6.79 11.44 -20.36
N TRP A 171 5.50 11.53 -20.00
CA TRP A 171 4.51 12.39 -20.63
C TRP A 171 3.46 12.83 -19.61
N LEU A 172 2.94 14.04 -19.76
CA LEU A 172 1.90 14.61 -18.90
C LEU A 172 1.08 15.61 -19.71
N ASP A 173 -0.24 15.41 -19.75
CA ASP A 173 -1.18 16.44 -20.20
C ASP A 173 -1.73 17.20 -19.01
N MET A 174 -1.30 18.45 -18.88
CA MET A 174 -1.70 19.35 -17.79
C MET A 174 -3.19 19.69 -17.77
N LYS A 175 -3.93 19.50 -18.88
CA LYS A 175 -5.36 19.79 -18.94
C LYS A 175 -6.21 18.65 -18.41
N SER A 176 -5.91 17.42 -18.82
CA SER A 176 -6.63 16.22 -18.41
C SER A 176 -6.13 15.67 -17.08
N GLY A 177 -4.84 15.80 -16.81
CA GLY A 177 -4.14 15.09 -15.73
C GLY A 177 -3.59 13.73 -16.17
N ASP A 178 -3.81 13.31 -17.42
CA ASP A 178 -3.32 12.03 -17.91
C ASP A 178 -1.78 12.03 -17.96
N ALA A 179 -1.16 10.93 -17.55
CA ALA A 179 0.29 10.84 -17.45
C ALA A 179 0.84 9.45 -17.79
N VAL A 180 2.04 9.44 -18.36
CA VAL A 180 2.88 8.25 -18.48
C VAL A 180 4.15 8.48 -17.66
N VAL A 181 4.43 7.55 -16.74
CA VAL A 181 5.55 7.65 -15.81
C VAL A 181 6.42 6.42 -15.92
N GLU A 182 7.70 6.62 -16.20
CA GLU A 182 8.70 5.56 -16.21
C GLU A 182 9.12 5.22 -14.77
N TYR A 183 9.15 3.93 -14.44
CA TYR A 183 9.53 3.41 -13.12
C TYR A 183 10.73 2.47 -13.23
N SER A 184 11.73 2.70 -12.37
CA SER A 184 12.83 1.77 -12.07
C SER A 184 12.75 1.36 -10.61
N VAL A 185 12.46 0.09 -10.32
CA VAL A 185 12.25 -0.42 -8.95
C VAL A 185 13.34 -1.39 -8.57
N TYR A 186 14.01 -1.13 -7.46
CA TYR A 186 15.02 -2.00 -6.87
C TYR A 186 14.47 -2.61 -5.57
N ALA A 187 14.28 -3.92 -5.56
CA ALA A 187 13.73 -4.64 -4.42
C ALA A 187 14.69 -5.75 -3.95
N MET A 188 15.08 -5.69 -2.67
CA MET A 188 15.73 -6.78 -1.96
C MET A 188 14.66 -7.72 -1.38
N HIS A 189 14.72 -9.02 -1.66
CA HIS A 189 13.80 -10.05 -1.17
C HIS A 189 14.54 -11.39 -1.00
N TYR A 190 13.83 -12.53 -0.83
CA TYR A 190 14.44 -13.83 -0.49
C TYR A 190 13.86 -14.99 -1.33
#